data_AF-A0A7R9YKG9-F1
#
_entry.id   AF-A0A7R9YKG9-F1
#
_cell.length_a   1.000
_cell.length_b   1.000
_cell.length_c   1.000
_cell.angle_alpha   90.00
_cell.angle_beta   90.00
_cell.angle_gamma   90.00
#
_symmetry.space_group_name_H-M   'P 1'
#
loop_
_entity.id
_entity.type
_entity.pdbx_description
1 polymer ?
#
loop_
_entity_poly.entity_id
_entity_poly.type
_entity_poly.pdbx_seq_one_letter_code
_entity_poly.pdbx_strand_id
1 'polypeptide(L)'
;VKPAAAAGRRRSGVPCSGRDVRSAAGTAAVRQPHPRQMEANRDEAELVLARARDVMRSEPRSQRAMELLRKAERMHPSDEVRKAIADWQAICDVFAQRDDARALLGALTATSEAELKAARKKLSLRVHPDKNSAPGAAEAFQIVQAAFELAQSAVVGGVLRP
;
A
#
# COMPACT_ATOMS: atom_id res chain seq x y z
N VAL A 1 -65.96 -42.32 37.53
CA VAL A 1 -66.55 -43.40 36.71
C VAL A 1 -65.91 -43.40 35.33
N LYS A 2 -65.08 -44.44 35.09
CA LYS A 2 -64.52 -45.02 33.86
C LYS A 2 -63.96 -44.18 32.68
N PRO A 3 -63.00 -44.79 31.93
CA PRO A 3 -61.98 -44.13 31.10
C PRO A 3 -62.00 -44.58 29.61
N ALA A 4 -61.03 -44.14 28.80
CA ALA A 4 -60.61 -44.81 27.55
C ALA A 4 -59.14 -44.42 27.28
N ALA A 5 -58.13 -45.31 27.39
CA ALA A 5 -57.70 -46.35 26.42
C ALA A 5 -57.32 -45.75 25.05
N ALA A 6 -56.14 -45.93 24.45
CA ALA A 6 -55.31 -47.12 24.24
C ALA A 6 -53.85 -46.69 23.91
N ALA A 7 -52.78 -47.27 24.47
CA ALA A 7 -52.07 -48.51 24.08
C ALA A 7 -51.24 -48.45 22.78
N GLY A 8 -49.92 -48.70 22.89
CA GLY A 8 -48.98 -48.95 21.79
C GLY A 8 -47.52 -48.65 22.15
N ARG A 9 -46.91 -49.33 23.13
CA ARG A 9 -45.96 -50.47 22.98
C ARG A 9 -44.80 -50.29 21.98
N ARG A 10 -43.58 -50.37 22.54
CA ARG A 10 -42.30 -50.99 22.10
C ARG A 10 -41.18 -49.99 21.74
N ARG A 11 -40.16 -49.91 22.61
CA ARG A 11 -38.84 -50.60 22.57
C ARG A 11 -37.93 -49.91 21.56
N SER A 12 -36.92 -49.16 21.99
CA SER A 12 -35.60 -49.60 22.47
C SER A 12 -34.55 -49.19 21.43
N GLY A 13 -33.54 -48.43 21.83
CA GLY A 13 -32.38 -48.19 20.97
C GLY A 13 -31.77 -46.80 21.09
N VAL A 14 -31.06 -46.57 22.19
CA VAL A 14 -29.84 -45.73 22.16
C VAL A 14 -28.74 -46.73 21.77
N PRO A 15 -27.87 -46.47 20.76
CA PRO A 15 -26.69 -45.65 21.06
C PRO A 15 -26.05 -44.84 19.91
N CYS A 16 -25.41 -43.76 20.35
CA CYS A 16 -24.07 -43.29 19.97
C CYS A 16 -23.74 -42.76 18.56
N SER A 17 -22.98 -41.66 18.63
CA SER A 17 -21.93 -41.19 17.71
C SER A 17 -22.36 -40.56 16.38
N GLY A 18 -22.04 -39.26 16.25
CA GLY A 18 -22.15 -38.54 14.99
C GLY A 18 -22.06 -37.03 15.20
N ARG A 19 -20.90 -36.55 15.66
CA ARG A 19 -20.57 -35.13 15.68
C ARG A 19 -20.32 -34.68 14.24
N ASP A 20 -21.38 -34.41 13.48
CA ASP A 20 -21.28 -33.82 12.15
C ASP A 20 -21.23 -32.29 12.25
N VAL A 21 -20.00 -31.80 12.37
CA VAL A 21 -19.61 -30.45 11.99
C VAL A 21 -19.71 -30.38 10.46
N ARG A 22 -20.83 -29.90 9.92
CA ARG A 22 -20.91 -29.45 8.53
C ARG A 22 -21.40 -28.01 8.48
N SER A 23 -20.42 -27.12 8.65
CA SER A 23 -20.13 -26.01 7.76
C SER A 23 -21.33 -25.48 6.97
N ALA A 24 -22.14 -24.64 7.62
CA ALA A 24 -22.92 -23.64 6.91
C ALA A 24 -21.92 -22.57 6.47
N ALA A 25 -21.35 -22.77 5.28
CA ALA A 25 -20.64 -21.72 4.57
C ALA A 25 -21.66 -20.62 4.29
N GLY A 26 -21.72 -19.65 5.21
CA GLY A 26 -22.41 -18.40 4.99
C GLY A 26 -21.71 -17.73 3.83
N THR A 27 -22.29 -17.88 2.63
CA THR A 27 -22.00 -17.04 1.48
C THR A 27 -22.31 -15.63 1.93
N ALA A 28 -21.29 -14.92 2.38
CA ALA A 28 -21.33 -13.50 2.62
C ALA A 28 -21.64 -12.86 1.27
N ALA A 29 -22.92 -12.66 1.00
CA ALA A 29 -23.38 -11.86 -0.12
C ALA A 29 -22.66 -10.52 0.02
N VAL A 30 -21.73 -10.25 -0.90
CA VAL A 30 -21.12 -8.93 -1.06
C VAL A 30 -22.28 -7.98 -1.31
N ARG A 31 -22.70 -7.32 -0.22
CA ARG A 31 -23.82 -6.40 -0.23
C ARG A 31 -23.36 -5.21 -1.06
N GLN A 32 -23.79 -5.16 -2.32
CA GLN A 32 -23.39 -4.09 -3.22
C GLN A 32 -23.83 -2.76 -2.60
N PRO A 33 -22.90 -1.80 -2.42
CA PRO A 33 -23.24 -0.51 -1.84
C PRO A 33 -24.24 0.22 -2.74
N HIS A 34 -25.27 0.80 -2.13
CA HIS A 34 -26.25 1.64 -2.83
C HIS A 34 -25.54 2.82 -3.52
N PRO A 35 -25.98 3.32 -4.69
CA PRO A 35 -25.31 4.41 -5.40
C PRO A 35 -25.04 5.67 -4.55
N ARG A 36 -25.94 6.02 -3.62
CA ARG A 36 -25.71 7.11 -2.64
C ARG A 36 -24.60 6.81 -1.61
N GLN A 37 -24.39 5.54 -1.25
CA GLN A 37 -23.27 5.12 -0.40
C GLN A 37 -21.95 5.07 -1.19
N MET A 38 -21.98 4.84 -2.51
CA MET A 38 -20.78 4.85 -3.35
C MET A 38 -20.24 6.27 -3.56
N GLU A 39 -21.12 7.27 -3.73
CA GLU A 39 -20.73 8.68 -3.82
C GLU A 39 -20.14 9.17 -2.48
N ALA A 40 -20.79 8.86 -1.36
CA ALA A 40 -20.26 9.16 -0.03
C ALA A 40 -18.89 8.50 0.25
N ASN A 41 -18.69 7.24 -0.18
CA ASN A 41 -17.39 6.57 -0.05
C ASN A 41 -16.31 7.18 -0.95
N ARG A 42 -16.68 7.79 -2.09
CA ARG A 42 -15.75 8.54 -2.94
C ARG A 42 -15.37 9.85 -2.29
N ASP A 43 -16.33 10.63 -1.79
CA ASP A 43 -16.08 11.90 -1.11
C ASP A 43 -15.23 11.70 0.15
N GLU A 44 -15.51 10.64 0.93
CA GLU A 44 -14.69 10.27 2.09
C GLU A 44 -13.27 9.84 1.70
N ALA A 45 -13.10 9.14 0.58
CA ALA A 45 -11.78 8.78 0.07
C ALA A 45 -10.98 10.01 -0.37
N GLU A 46 -11.61 10.94 -1.10
CA GLU A 46 -11.00 12.22 -1.50
C GLU A 46 -10.61 13.06 -0.28
N LEU A 47 -11.45 13.11 0.76
CA LEU A 47 -11.14 13.79 2.02
C LEU A 47 -9.94 13.15 2.73
N VAL A 48 -9.86 11.81 2.75
CA VAL A 48 -8.72 11.11 3.36
C VAL A 48 -7.44 11.33 2.55
N LEU A 49 -7.51 11.41 1.21
CA LEU A 49 -6.38 11.80 0.37
C LEU A 49 -5.90 13.22 0.68
N ALA A 50 -6.82 14.18 0.80
CA ALA A 50 -6.49 15.55 1.17
C ALA A 50 -5.79 15.61 2.53
N ARG A 51 -6.34 14.89 3.53
CA ARG A 51 -5.72 14.79 4.86
C ARG A 51 -4.36 14.10 4.82
N ALA A 52 -4.18 13.10 3.98
CA ALA A 52 -2.88 12.48 3.78
C ALA A 52 -1.88 13.51 3.24
N ARG A 53 -2.25 14.33 2.25
CA ARG A 53 -1.38 15.41 1.73
C ARG A 53 -1.01 16.43 2.80
N ASP A 54 -1.93 16.81 3.68
CA ASP A 54 -1.62 17.71 4.81
C ASP A 54 -0.62 17.08 5.78
N VAL A 55 -0.84 15.81 6.15
CA VAL A 55 0.09 15.06 7.02
C VAL A 55 1.46 14.93 6.36
N MET A 56 1.52 14.70 5.05
CA MET A 56 2.79 14.63 4.34
C MET A 56 3.51 15.99 4.31
N ARG A 57 2.77 17.11 4.31
CA ARG A 57 3.36 18.46 4.38
C ARG A 57 3.88 18.77 5.79
N SER A 58 3.16 18.38 6.83
CA SER A 58 3.58 18.63 8.22
C SER A 58 4.67 17.65 8.69
N GLU A 59 4.56 16.38 8.28
CA GLU A 59 5.41 15.29 8.70
C GLU A 59 5.81 14.41 7.50
N PRO A 60 6.78 14.85 6.69
CA PRO A 60 7.18 14.15 5.45
C PRO A 60 7.78 12.75 5.68
N ARG A 61 8.02 12.35 6.93
CA ARG A 61 8.58 11.04 7.32
C ARG A 61 7.61 10.17 8.13
N SER A 62 6.39 10.63 8.36
CA SER A 62 5.45 9.92 9.22
C SER A 62 4.77 8.77 8.47
N GLN A 63 4.82 7.57 9.05
CA GLN A 63 4.08 6.40 8.55
C GLN A 63 2.58 6.66 8.46
N ARG A 64 2.08 7.64 9.23
CA ARG A 64 0.68 8.07 9.27
C ARG A 64 0.14 8.53 7.92
N ALA A 65 0.98 9.13 7.07
CA ALA A 65 0.60 9.47 5.70
C ALA A 65 0.27 8.22 4.87
N MET A 66 1.07 7.16 5.01
CA MET A 66 0.87 5.90 4.29
C MET A 66 -0.35 5.12 4.80
N GLU A 67 -0.62 5.19 6.11
CA GLU A 67 -1.83 4.60 6.70
C GLU A 67 -3.11 5.27 6.17
N LEU A 68 -3.11 6.59 6.03
CA LEU A 68 -4.22 7.34 5.45
C LEU A 68 -4.43 6.97 3.98
N LEU A 69 -3.35 6.89 3.19
CA LEU A 69 -3.44 6.45 1.79
C LEU A 69 -4.01 5.03 1.64
N ARG A 70 -3.55 4.07 2.46
CA ARG A 70 -4.11 2.71 2.49
C ARG A 70 -5.57 2.67 2.96
N LYS A 71 -5.95 3.60 3.85
CA LYS A 71 -7.36 3.77 4.25
C LYS A 71 -8.19 4.27 3.06
N ALA A 72 -7.70 5.25 2.30
CA ALA A 72 -8.36 5.73 1.08
C ALA A 72 -8.55 4.58 0.07
N GLU A 73 -7.54 3.73 -0.13
CA GLU A 73 -7.64 2.59 -1.07
C GLU A 73 -8.72 1.58 -0.66
N ARG A 74 -8.86 1.32 0.65
CA ARG A 74 -9.91 0.44 1.17
C ARG A 74 -11.32 1.01 1.00
N MET A 75 -11.46 2.33 1.03
CA MET A 75 -12.77 3.00 0.88
C MET A 75 -13.17 3.14 -0.58
N HIS A 76 -12.21 3.52 -1.45
CA HIS A 76 -12.41 3.61 -2.88
C HIS A 76 -11.08 3.30 -3.61
N PRO A 77 -10.94 2.11 -4.23
CA PRO A 77 -9.78 1.78 -5.04
C PRO A 77 -9.88 2.50 -6.40
N SER A 78 -9.65 3.82 -6.39
CA SER A 78 -9.54 4.65 -7.59
C SER A 78 -8.10 4.65 -8.13
N ASP A 79 -7.96 4.88 -9.44
CA ASP A 79 -6.65 5.06 -10.07
C ASP A 79 -5.87 6.22 -9.43
N GLU A 80 -6.57 7.29 -9.04
CA GLU A 80 -5.99 8.44 -8.35
C GLU A 80 -5.39 8.07 -6.98
N VAL A 81 -6.08 7.22 -6.21
CA VAL A 81 -5.60 6.75 -4.90
C VAL A 81 -4.36 5.87 -5.08
N ARG A 82 -4.39 4.96 -6.06
CA ARG A 82 -3.24 4.11 -6.40
C ARG A 82 -2.05 4.94 -6.85
N LYS A 83 -2.28 5.94 -7.70
CA LYS A 83 -1.24 6.88 -8.13
C LYS A 83 -0.67 7.64 -6.93
N ALA A 84 -1.50 8.16 -6.03
CA ALA A 84 -1.05 8.85 -4.84
C ALA A 84 -0.22 7.94 -3.91
N ILE A 85 -0.59 6.67 -3.77
CA ILE A 85 0.20 5.67 -3.04
C ILE A 85 1.56 5.46 -3.70
N ALA A 86 1.59 5.24 -5.02
CA ALA A 86 2.83 5.01 -5.77
C ALA A 86 3.76 6.24 -5.74
N ASP A 87 3.18 7.42 -5.90
CA ASP A 87 3.86 8.72 -5.85
C ASP A 87 4.51 8.95 -4.47
N TRP A 88 3.76 8.68 -3.39
CA TRP A 88 4.26 8.78 -2.03
C TRP A 88 5.32 7.73 -1.71
N GLN A 89 5.12 6.49 -2.12
CA GLN A 89 6.09 5.41 -1.94
C GLN A 89 7.41 5.73 -2.63
N ALA A 90 7.39 6.23 -3.86
CA ALA A 90 8.61 6.62 -4.57
C ALA A 90 9.40 7.69 -3.83
N ILE A 91 8.72 8.66 -3.21
CA ILE A 91 9.36 9.70 -2.39
C ILE A 91 9.97 9.08 -1.12
N CYS A 92 9.22 8.25 -0.40
CA CYS A 92 9.69 7.55 0.79
C CYS A 92 10.92 6.66 0.49
N ASP A 93 10.91 5.93 -0.62
CA ASP A 93 12.01 5.06 -1.06
C ASP A 93 13.30 5.86 -1.26
N VAL A 94 13.20 7.03 -1.88
CA VAL A 94 14.33 7.95 -2.09
C VAL A 94 14.83 8.49 -0.75
N PHE A 95 13.94 8.88 0.15
CA PHE A 95 14.34 9.36 1.48
C PHE A 95 14.97 8.28 2.36
N ALA A 96 14.54 7.03 2.22
CA ALA A 96 15.07 5.89 2.96
C ALA A 96 16.45 5.46 2.46
N GLN A 97 16.70 5.58 1.16
CA GLN A 97 17.97 5.19 0.55
C GLN A 97 18.94 6.36 0.35
N ARG A 98 18.67 7.54 0.93
CA ARG A 98 19.48 8.75 0.72
C ARG A 98 20.94 8.58 1.14
N ASP A 99 21.19 7.69 2.10
CA ASP A 99 22.52 7.44 2.66
C ASP A 99 23.37 6.59 1.70
N ASP A 100 22.75 5.84 0.79
CA ASP A 100 23.40 4.96 -0.17
C ASP A 100 23.12 5.38 -1.63
N ALA A 101 23.96 6.27 -2.16
CA ALA A 101 23.79 6.86 -3.50
C ALA A 101 23.62 5.82 -4.63
N ARG A 102 24.40 4.74 -4.63
CA ARG A 102 24.29 3.66 -5.64
C ARG A 102 23.07 2.77 -5.42
N ALA A 103 22.68 2.52 -4.17
CA ALA A 103 21.49 1.74 -3.86
C ALA A 103 20.23 2.50 -4.29
N LEU A 104 20.17 3.79 -3.96
CA LEU A 104 19.10 4.71 -4.37
C LEU A 104 18.90 4.73 -5.87
N LEU A 105 20.01 4.75 -6.64
CA LEU A 105 19.96 4.71 -8.11
C LEU A 105 19.58 3.32 -8.66
N GLY A 106 19.57 2.26 -7.85
CA GLY A 106 19.42 0.88 -8.31
C GLY A 106 20.65 0.39 -9.09
N ALA A 107 21.81 0.98 -8.80
CA ALA A 107 23.05 0.89 -9.54
C ALA A 107 24.21 0.36 -8.66
N LEU A 108 23.87 -0.50 -7.68
CA LEU A 108 24.82 -1.09 -6.72
C LEU A 108 26.07 -1.68 -7.38
N THR A 109 25.90 -2.36 -8.52
CA THR A 109 26.98 -3.00 -9.28
C THR A 109 27.46 -2.18 -10.48
N ALA A 110 26.81 -1.06 -10.77
CA ALA A 110 27.10 -0.28 -11.98
C ALA A 110 28.42 0.45 -11.82
N THR A 111 29.42 0.09 -12.61
CA THR A 111 30.74 0.75 -12.65
C THR A 111 30.84 1.76 -13.79
N SER A 112 29.87 1.79 -14.70
CA SER A 112 29.88 2.67 -15.87
C SER A 112 29.01 3.92 -15.70
N GLU A 113 29.52 5.07 -16.12
CA GLU A 113 28.77 6.34 -16.12
C GLU A 113 27.48 6.26 -16.97
N ALA A 114 27.47 5.43 -18.02
CA ALA A 114 26.30 5.22 -18.87
C ALA A 114 25.12 4.59 -18.10
N GLU A 115 25.41 3.64 -17.22
CA GLU A 115 24.42 2.96 -16.39
C GLU A 115 23.88 3.92 -15.31
N LEU A 116 24.75 4.73 -14.70
CA LEU A 116 24.34 5.76 -13.74
C LEU A 116 23.39 6.78 -14.38
N LYS A 117 23.67 7.23 -15.62
CA LYS A 117 22.81 8.16 -16.36
C LYS A 117 21.44 7.55 -16.66
N ALA A 118 21.40 6.27 -17.05
CA ALA A 118 20.16 5.54 -17.32
C ALA A 118 19.33 5.36 -16.05
N ALA A 119 19.97 4.95 -14.95
CA ALA A 119 19.36 4.79 -13.63
C ALA A 119 18.78 6.12 -13.11
N ARG A 120 19.57 7.20 -13.17
CA ARG A 120 19.12 8.55 -12.82
C ARG A 120 17.88 8.94 -13.62
N LYS A 121 17.90 8.78 -14.95
CA LYS A 121 16.76 9.11 -15.82
C LYS A 121 15.50 8.35 -15.39
N LYS A 122 15.61 7.07 -15.04
CA LYS A 122 14.48 6.25 -14.58
C LYS A 122 13.88 6.77 -13.28
N LEU A 123 14.71 7.14 -12.30
CA LEU A 123 14.23 7.66 -11.01
C LEU A 123 13.69 9.07 -11.11
N SER A 124 14.38 9.95 -11.85
CA SER A 124 13.93 11.32 -12.13
C SER A 124 12.51 11.34 -12.70
N LEU A 125 12.16 10.40 -13.59
CA LEU A 125 10.80 10.31 -14.14
C LEU A 125 9.75 9.90 -13.11
N ARG A 126 10.12 9.15 -12.07
CA ARG A 126 9.22 8.71 -10.99
C ARG A 126 8.97 9.80 -9.95
N VAL A 127 10.00 10.60 -9.65
CA VAL A 127 9.92 11.66 -8.63
C VAL A 127 9.80 13.07 -9.22
N HIS A 128 9.55 13.19 -10.52
CA HIS A 128 9.49 14.49 -11.18
C HIS A 128 8.34 15.35 -10.60
N PRO A 129 8.59 16.60 -10.19
CA PRO A 129 7.58 17.45 -9.53
C PRO A 129 6.38 17.79 -10.43
N ASP A 130 6.53 17.74 -11.75
CA ASP A 130 5.42 17.92 -12.72
C ASP A 130 4.40 16.76 -12.68
N LYS A 131 4.89 15.53 -12.50
CA LYS A 131 4.05 14.31 -12.54
C LYS A 131 3.59 13.86 -11.17
N ASN A 132 4.42 14.14 -10.15
CA ASN A 132 4.17 13.79 -8.77
C ASN A 132 3.91 15.09 -7.99
N SER A 133 2.63 15.38 -7.76
CA SER A 133 2.18 16.55 -6.98
C SER A 133 2.20 16.31 -5.46
N ALA A 134 2.87 15.26 -4.99
CA ALA A 134 3.03 15.01 -3.57
C ALA A 134 4.04 16.00 -2.95
N PRO A 135 3.80 16.44 -1.71
CA PRO A 135 4.79 17.25 -0.99
C PRO A 135 6.08 16.43 -0.77
N GLY A 136 7.23 17.06 -0.99
CA GLY A 136 8.54 16.39 -0.93
C GLY A 136 9.07 15.85 -2.27
N ALA A 137 8.30 15.93 -3.36
CA ALA A 137 8.77 15.52 -4.69
C ALA A 137 10.03 16.31 -5.15
N ALA A 138 10.06 17.61 -4.89
CA ALA A 138 11.20 18.46 -5.20
C ALA A 138 12.47 18.07 -4.41
N GLU A 139 12.31 17.78 -3.11
CA GLU A 139 13.40 17.35 -2.23
C GLU A 139 13.93 15.96 -2.64
N ALA A 140 13.03 15.03 -2.95
CA ALA A 140 13.41 13.72 -3.47
C ALA A 140 14.22 13.85 -4.78
N PHE A 141 13.82 14.75 -5.68
CA PHE A 141 14.55 15.01 -6.91
C PHE A 141 15.96 15.58 -6.65
N GLN A 142 16.11 16.46 -5.66
CA GLN A 142 17.42 16.98 -5.24
C GLN A 142 18.31 15.87 -4.67
N ILE A 143 17.76 14.97 -3.84
CA ILE A 143 18.49 13.82 -3.30
C ILE A 143 18.97 12.91 -4.44
N VAL A 144 18.12 12.64 -5.44
CA VAL A 144 18.52 11.83 -6.62
C VAL A 144 19.66 12.51 -7.39
N GLN A 145 19.66 13.84 -7.51
CA GLN A 145 20.76 14.56 -8.15
C GLN A 145 22.06 14.48 -7.33
N ALA A 146 22.00 14.75 -6.03
CA ALA A 146 23.15 14.65 -5.15
C ALA A 146 23.74 13.23 -5.13
N ALA A 147 22.88 12.21 -5.06
CA ALA A 147 23.29 10.81 -5.15
C ALA A 147 23.99 10.50 -6.48
N PHE A 148 23.50 11.06 -7.59
CA PHE A 148 24.15 10.88 -8.89
C PHE A 148 25.54 11.54 -8.95
N GLU A 149 25.68 12.76 -8.43
CA GLU A 149 26.98 13.44 -8.35
C GLU A 149 27.98 12.66 -7.48
N LEU A 150 27.54 12.15 -6.34
CA LEU A 150 28.35 11.29 -5.47
C LEU A 150 28.75 10.00 -6.18
N ALA A 151 27.80 9.32 -6.82
CA ALA A 151 28.08 8.08 -7.55
C ALA A 151 29.03 8.30 -8.74
N GLN A 152 28.89 9.41 -9.48
CA GLN A 152 29.80 9.78 -10.55
C GLN A 152 31.21 10.07 -10.02
N SER A 153 31.34 10.83 -8.93
CA SER A 153 32.63 11.12 -8.31
C SER A 153 33.34 9.86 -7.79
N ALA A 154 32.56 8.89 -7.27
CA ALA A 154 33.09 7.61 -6.82
C ALA A 154 33.61 6.72 -7.97
N VAL A 155 32.98 6.78 -9.15
CA VAL A 155 33.43 6.06 -10.34
C VAL A 155 34.74 6.64 -10.89
N VAL A 156 34.87 7.96 -10.89
CA VAL A 156 36.08 8.65 -11.37
C VAL A 156 37.24 8.53 -10.36
N GLY A 157 36.93 8.36 -9.08
CA GLY A 157 37.91 8.43 -7.99
C GLY A 157 38.70 7.15 -7.69
N GLY A 158 38.32 5.96 -8.16
CA GLY A 158 39.07 4.70 -8.00
C GLY A 158 39.39 4.26 -6.55
N VAL A 159 39.03 5.04 -5.53
CA VAL A 159 39.34 4.77 -4.13
C VAL A 159 38.02 4.68 -3.36
N LEU A 160 37.57 3.44 -3.18
CA LEU A 160 36.69 3.07 -2.08
C LEU A 160 37.39 3.49 -0.78
N ARG A 161 36.96 4.59 -0.15
CA ARG A 161 37.26 4.78 1.28
C ARG A 161 36.17 4.06 2.07
N PRO A 162 36.58 3.22 3.05
CA PRO A 162 35.67 2.43 3.89
C PRO A 162 34.83 3.30 4.82
#